data_AF-A0A531L2B0-F1
#
_entry.id   AF-A0A531L2B0-F1
#
_cell.length_a   1.000
_cell.length_b   1.000
_cell.length_c   1.000
_cell.angle_alpha   90.00
_cell.angle_beta   90.00
_cell.angle_gamma   90.00
#
_symmetry.space_group_name_H-M   'P 1'
#
loop_
_entity.id
_entity.type
_entity.pdbx_description
1 polymer ?
#
loop_
_entity_poly.entity_id
_entity_poly.type
_entity_poly.pdbx_seq_one_letter_code
_entity_poly.pdbx_strand_id
1 'polypeptide(L)'
;MVERQSPIELELRTGSHGDFEHGIEVILSETRPGSIVQLAAWPGQEKALTAGIRTVTGLALPDGAGAGSADSVRSVFGFAPGKFTVVDEAEGLASAFANVVTPDIGTVTDLSH
;
A
#
# COMPACT_ATOMS: atom_id res chain seq x y z
N MET A 1 13.27 -17.89 -9.74
CA MET A 1 12.05 -17.15 -9.35
C MET A 1 10.98 -18.19 -9.09
N VAL A 2 10.56 -18.37 -7.84
CA VAL A 2 9.36 -19.18 -7.55
C VAL A 2 8.16 -18.34 -7.99
N GLU A 3 7.25 -18.90 -8.76
CA GLU A 3 5.99 -18.21 -9.08
C GLU A 3 5.22 -17.98 -7.79
N ARG A 4 4.86 -16.71 -7.52
CA ARG A 4 3.98 -16.36 -6.40
C ARG A 4 2.56 -16.71 -6.82
N GLN A 5 1.96 -17.68 -6.14
CA GLN A 5 0.55 -18.00 -6.31
C GLN A 5 -0.28 -16.97 -5.54
N SER A 6 -1.29 -16.40 -6.20
CA SER A 6 -2.15 -15.41 -5.54
C SER A 6 -3.02 -16.08 -4.46
N PRO A 7 -3.33 -15.36 -3.35
CA PRO A 7 -4.22 -15.86 -2.30
C PRO A 7 -5.63 -16.24 -2.80
N ILE A 8 -6.11 -15.62 -3.87
CA ILE A 8 -7.47 -15.84 -4.41
C ILE A 8 -7.46 -16.57 -5.75
N GLU A 9 -6.29 -16.94 -6.28
CA GLU A 9 -6.14 -17.50 -7.63
C GLU A 9 -7.02 -18.74 -7.88
N LEU A 10 -7.17 -19.60 -6.87
CA LEU A 10 -7.99 -20.82 -6.98
C LEU A 10 -9.50 -20.54 -7.08
N GLU A 11 -9.95 -19.41 -6.54
CA GLU A 11 -11.38 -19.05 -6.45
C GLU A 11 -11.74 -17.85 -7.35
N LEU A 12 -10.75 -17.21 -7.97
CA LEU A 12 -10.94 -16.01 -8.75
C LEU A 12 -11.72 -16.31 -10.04
N ARG A 13 -12.94 -15.78 -10.11
CA ARG A 13 -13.76 -15.77 -11.32
C ARG A 13 -13.72 -14.37 -11.93
N THR A 14 -12.73 -14.12 -12.76
CA THR A 14 -12.59 -12.84 -13.48
C THR A 14 -13.76 -12.64 -14.46
N GLY A 15 -14.27 -11.42 -14.56
CA GLY A 15 -15.28 -11.04 -15.55
C GLY A 15 -16.42 -10.21 -14.97
N SER A 16 -17.48 -10.08 -15.78
CA SER A 16 -18.71 -9.39 -15.40
C SER A 16 -19.59 -10.26 -14.51
N HIS A 17 -20.09 -9.68 -13.42
CA HIS A 17 -21.01 -10.34 -12.50
C HIS A 17 -22.29 -9.53 -12.37
N GLY A 18 -23.46 -10.17 -12.39
CA GLY A 18 -24.76 -9.50 -12.24
C GLY A 18 -25.85 -10.03 -13.18
N ASP A 19 -27.01 -9.36 -13.15
CA ASP A 19 -28.11 -9.60 -14.09
C ASP A 19 -27.88 -8.84 -15.40
N PHE A 20 -27.60 -9.57 -16.46
CA PHE A 20 -27.23 -9.00 -17.76
C PHE A 20 -28.42 -8.41 -18.53
N GLU A 21 -29.68 -8.65 -18.13
CA GLU A 21 -30.85 -8.01 -18.77
C GLU A 21 -30.82 -6.47 -18.64
N HIS A 22 -30.13 -5.94 -17.61
CA HIS A 22 -30.00 -4.50 -17.35
C HIS A 22 -28.58 -3.94 -17.61
N GLY A 23 -27.68 -4.76 -18.17
CA GLY A 23 -26.28 -4.40 -18.45
C GLY A 23 -25.29 -4.90 -17.39
N ILE A 24 -24.00 -4.66 -17.63
CA ILE A 24 -22.92 -5.04 -16.70
C ILE A 24 -22.87 -3.98 -15.60
N GLU A 25 -23.34 -4.28 -14.39
CA GLU A 25 -23.28 -3.32 -13.27
C GLU A 25 -21.93 -3.32 -12.54
N VAL A 26 -21.18 -4.44 -12.52
CA VAL A 26 -19.92 -4.57 -11.76
C VAL A 26 -18.89 -5.47 -12.45
N ILE A 27 -17.62 -5.03 -12.45
CA ILE A 27 -16.45 -5.84 -12.84
C ILE A 27 -15.60 -6.07 -11.59
N LEU A 28 -15.27 -7.34 -11.33
CA LEU A 28 -14.34 -7.72 -10.26
C LEU A 28 -13.02 -8.19 -10.88
N SER A 29 -11.92 -7.69 -10.33
CA SER A 29 -10.56 -8.05 -10.74
C SER A 29 -9.63 -8.04 -9.53
N GLU A 30 -8.56 -8.81 -9.61
CA GLU A 30 -7.49 -8.84 -8.62
C GLU A 30 -6.42 -7.79 -8.96
N THR A 31 -5.93 -7.07 -7.95
CA THR A 31 -4.68 -6.29 -8.06
C THR A 31 -3.50 -7.13 -7.57
N ARG A 32 -2.34 -7.00 -8.24
CA ARG A 32 -1.12 -7.73 -7.93
C ARG A 32 0.04 -6.74 -7.75
N PRO A 33 0.01 -5.92 -6.68
CA PRO A 33 1.05 -4.92 -6.47
C PRO A 33 2.42 -5.59 -6.26
N GLY A 34 3.48 -4.95 -6.74
CA GLY A 34 4.84 -5.40 -6.51
C GLY A 34 5.28 -5.30 -5.06
N SER A 35 4.71 -4.36 -4.29
CA SER A 35 5.05 -4.19 -2.88
C SER A 35 3.91 -3.68 -1.99
N ILE A 36 3.87 -4.20 -0.76
CA ILE A 36 2.98 -3.74 0.32
C ILE A 36 3.83 -3.61 1.58
N VAL A 37 3.92 -2.41 2.14
CA VAL A 37 4.75 -2.12 3.31
C VAL A 37 3.94 -1.42 4.37
N GLN A 38 4.08 -1.88 5.62
CA GLN A 38 3.63 -1.15 6.79
C GLN A 38 4.78 -0.32 7.37
N LEU A 39 4.49 0.94 7.67
CA LEU A 39 5.37 1.86 8.37
C LEU A 39 4.76 2.23 9.71
N ALA A 40 5.54 2.15 10.79
CA ALA A 40 5.10 2.58 12.11
C ALA A 40 6.13 3.49 12.77
N ALA A 41 5.72 4.71 13.12
CA ALA A 41 6.54 5.70 13.80
C ALA A 41 6.57 5.46 15.31
N TRP A 42 7.67 5.86 15.94
CA TRP A 42 7.71 6.06 17.39
C TRP A 42 6.95 7.31 17.80
N PRO A 43 6.50 7.41 19.07
CA PRO A 43 5.83 8.59 19.57
C PRO A 43 6.66 9.86 19.33
N GLY A 44 6.07 10.87 18.68
CA GLY A 44 6.73 12.13 18.35
C GLY A 44 7.54 12.10 17.04
N GLN A 45 7.66 10.96 16.37
CA GLN A 45 8.37 10.79 15.09
C GLN A 45 7.42 10.73 13.89
N GLU A 46 6.12 10.94 14.09
CA GLU A 46 5.10 10.81 13.04
C GLU A 46 5.39 11.76 11.86
N LYS A 47 5.81 13.00 12.16
CA LYS A 47 6.18 13.97 11.12
C LYS A 47 7.44 13.57 10.34
N ALA A 48 8.43 12.99 11.02
CA ALA A 48 9.64 12.49 10.36
C ALA A 48 9.29 11.33 9.43
N LEU A 49 8.42 10.42 9.88
CA LEU A 49 7.95 9.31 9.05
C LEU A 49 7.14 9.79 7.84
N THR A 50 6.21 10.74 8.01
CA THR A 50 5.44 11.33 6.89
C THR A 50 6.35 12.04 5.89
N ALA A 51 7.44 12.67 6.34
CA ALA A 51 8.44 13.23 5.44
C ALA A 51 9.22 12.14 4.67
N GLY A 52 9.54 11.03 5.33
CA GLY A 52 10.14 9.84 4.69
C GLY A 52 9.21 9.24 3.62
N ILE A 53 7.91 9.11 3.91
CA ILE A 53 6.88 8.71 2.95
C ILE A 53 6.93 9.59 1.71
N ARG A 54 6.86 10.91 1.89
CA ARG A 54 6.92 11.86 0.77
C ARG A 54 8.22 11.74 -0.03
N THR A 55 9.35 11.47 0.64
CA THR A 55 10.65 11.31 -0.01
C THR A 55 10.71 10.09 -0.92
N VAL A 56 10.15 8.95 -0.48
CA VAL A 56 10.18 7.70 -1.24
C VAL A 56 9.10 7.65 -2.32
N THR A 57 7.89 8.12 -2.01
CA THR A 57 6.73 7.95 -2.90
C THR A 57 6.44 9.17 -3.75
N GLY A 58 6.86 10.36 -3.31
CA GLY A 58 6.43 11.65 -3.87
C GLY A 58 5.05 12.10 -3.40
N LEU A 59 4.30 11.24 -2.69
CA LEU A 59 2.92 11.51 -2.26
C LEU A 59 2.89 12.35 -0.99
N ALA A 60 2.05 13.37 -0.98
CA ALA A 60 1.78 14.17 0.20
C ALA A 60 0.57 13.58 0.94
N LEU A 61 0.81 13.05 2.14
CA LEU A 61 -0.27 12.55 2.98
C LEU A 61 -0.96 13.72 3.70
N PRO A 62 -2.29 13.87 3.59
CA PRO A 62 -3.03 14.84 4.38
C PRO A 62 -2.90 14.52 5.88
N ASP A 63 -2.98 15.54 6.73
CA ASP A 63 -3.12 15.32 8.17
C ASP A 63 -4.57 14.89 8.49
N GLY A 64 -4.73 13.83 9.28
CA GLY A 64 -6.04 13.39 9.76
C GLY A 64 -6.21 11.87 9.83
N ALA A 65 -7.24 11.42 10.55
CA ALA A 65 -7.59 10.02 10.65
C ALA A 65 -8.09 9.51 9.28
N GLY A 66 -7.56 8.36 8.82
CA GLY A 66 -7.95 7.79 7.54
C GLY A 66 -7.46 8.59 6.32
N ALA A 67 -6.49 9.50 6.52
CA ALA A 67 -5.92 10.24 5.41
C ALA A 67 -5.16 9.31 4.46
N GLY A 68 -5.38 9.49 3.17
CA GLY A 68 -4.72 8.75 2.11
C GLY A 68 -4.38 9.63 0.93
N SER A 69 -3.40 9.17 0.15
CA SER A 69 -2.99 9.78 -1.11
C SER A 69 -2.61 8.68 -2.08
N ALA A 70 -2.98 8.82 -3.35
CA ALA A 70 -2.69 7.84 -4.37
C ALA A 70 -2.44 8.51 -5.72
N ASP A 71 -1.61 7.86 -6.52
CA ASP A 71 -1.48 8.11 -7.96
C ASP A 71 -1.82 6.81 -8.73
N SER A 72 -1.41 6.71 -10.00
CA SER A 72 -1.71 5.55 -10.84
C SER A 72 -0.93 4.27 -10.48
N VAL A 73 0.13 4.37 -9.67
CA VAL A 73 1.02 3.24 -9.35
C VAL A 73 1.27 3.07 -7.85
N ARG A 74 0.96 4.08 -7.03
CA ARG A 74 1.23 4.09 -5.59
C ARG A 74 0.02 4.53 -4.81
N SER A 75 -0.11 4.00 -3.61
CA SER A 75 -1.03 4.53 -2.61
C SER A 75 -0.41 4.50 -1.22
N VAL A 76 -0.75 5.50 -0.42
CA VAL A 76 -0.41 5.59 1.00
C VAL A 76 -1.70 5.83 1.77
N PHE A 77 -1.88 5.11 2.88
CA PHE A 77 -3.02 5.29 3.77
C PHE A 77 -2.61 5.22 5.24
N GLY A 78 -3.05 6.19 6.04
CA GLY A 78 -2.89 6.20 7.49
C GLY A 78 -4.08 5.51 8.17
N PHE A 79 -3.84 4.39 8.84
CA PHE A 79 -4.90 3.61 9.50
C PHE A 79 -4.93 3.75 11.03
N ALA A 80 -3.88 4.34 11.62
CA ALA A 80 -3.84 4.72 13.03
C ALA A 80 -2.79 5.82 13.24
N PRO A 81 -2.76 6.53 14.38
CA PRO A 81 -1.70 7.48 14.69
C PRO A 81 -0.32 6.85 14.55
N GLY A 82 0.51 7.44 13.69
CA GLY A 82 1.87 6.96 13.41
C GLY A 82 1.95 5.65 12.61
N LYS A 83 0.84 5.10 12.10
CA LYS A 83 0.85 3.85 11.32
C LYS A 83 0.26 4.02 9.93
N PHE A 84 1.02 3.57 8.94
CA PHE A 84 0.73 3.78 7.53
C PHE A 84 0.94 2.50 6.74
N THR A 85 0.14 2.31 5.70
CA THR A 85 0.35 1.29 4.67
C THR A 85 0.72 2.00 3.37
N VAL A 86 1.75 1.50 2.71
CA VAL A 86 2.18 1.96 1.39
C VAL A 86 2.15 0.80 0.42
N VAL A 87 1.56 1.00 -0.74
CA VAL A 87 1.48 0.03 -1.84
C VAL A 87 2.11 0.65 -3.07
N ASP A 88 2.90 -0.12 -3.81
CA ASP A 88 3.47 0.26 -5.11
C ASP A 88 3.40 -0.92 -6.08
N GLU A 89 3.12 -0.64 -7.34
CA GLU A 89 3.21 -1.62 -8.44
C GLU A 89 4.64 -2.14 -8.62
N ALA A 90 5.66 -1.35 -8.25
CA ALA A 90 7.05 -1.78 -8.24
C ALA A 90 7.42 -2.59 -6.97
N GLU A 91 8.35 -3.53 -7.11
CA GLU A 91 8.97 -4.21 -5.98
C GLU A 91 10.02 -3.32 -5.27
N GLY A 92 10.47 -3.73 -4.08
CA GLY A 92 11.64 -3.13 -3.41
C GLY A 92 11.33 -1.94 -2.49
N LEU A 93 10.05 -1.65 -2.26
CA LEU A 93 9.63 -0.54 -1.41
C LEU A 93 10.13 -0.65 0.03
N ALA A 94 10.20 -1.87 0.60
CA ALA A 94 10.75 -2.10 1.93
C ALA A 94 12.23 -1.67 2.03
N SER A 95 13.03 -2.00 1.01
CA SER A 95 14.44 -1.57 0.94
C SER A 95 14.56 -0.06 0.73
N ALA A 96 13.70 0.55 -0.09
CA ALA A 96 13.66 2.00 -0.26
C ALA A 96 13.36 2.71 1.07
N PHE A 97 12.39 2.22 1.83
CA PHE A 97 12.06 2.76 3.15
C PHE A 97 13.13 2.50 4.20
N ALA A 98 13.81 1.36 4.19
CA ALA A 98 14.91 1.07 5.10
C ALA A 98 16.08 2.08 5.00
N ASN A 99 16.23 2.76 3.85
CA ASN A 99 17.23 3.80 3.66
C ASN A 99 16.85 5.17 4.28
N VAL A 100 15.57 5.40 4.58
CA VAL A 100 15.08 6.69 5.10
C VAL A 100 14.45 6.60 6.49
N VAL A 101 13.91 5.43 6.85
CA VAL A 101 13.33 5.16 8.18
C VAL A 101 14.38 4.46 9.03
N THR A 102 15.12 5.24 9.79
CA THR A 102 16.09 4.70 10.75
C THR A 102 15.38 4.11 11.97
N PRO A 103 16.07 3.26 12.77
CA PRO A 103 15.52 2.72 14.01
C PRO A 103 15.09 3.78 15.04
N ASP A 104 15.54 5.03 14.93
CA ASP A 104 15.12 6.14 15.80
C ASP A 104 13.82 6.80 15.33
N ILE A 105 13.40 6.57 14.08
CA ILE A 105 12.14 7.09 13.51
C ILE A 105 11.01 6.08 13.71
N GLY A 106 11.27 4.81 13.43
CA GLY A 106 10.22 3.79 13.44
C GLY A 106 10.65 2.45 12.86
N THR A 107 9.66 1.71 12.36
CA THR A 107 9.82 0.38 11.77
C THR A 107 9.25 0.32 10.37
N VAL A 108 9.85 -0.54 9.55
CA VAL A 108 9.43 -0.91 8.20
C VAL A 108 9.14 -2.40 8.22
N THR A 109 7.93 -2.81 7.87
CA THR A 109 7.53 -4.21 7.77
C THR A 109 7.07 -4.49 6.35
N ASP A 110 7.76 -5.40 5.67
CA ASP A 110 7.31 -5.93 4.39
C ASP A 110 6.13 -6.86 4.61
N LEU A 111 5.02 -6.59 3.93
CA LEU A 111 3.79 -7.37 3.96
C LEU A 111 3.50 -8.02 2.61
N SER A 112 4.38 -7.88 1.62
CA SER A 112 4.25 -8.59 0.35
C SER A 112 4.38 -10.09 0.55
N HIS A 113 3.39 -10.83 0.05
CA HIS A 113 3.33 -12.29 0.06
C HIS A 113 3.03 -12.83 -1.34
#